data_AF-W4LBJ6-F1
#
_entry.id   AF-W4LBJ6-F1
#
_cell.length_a   1.000
_cell.length_b   1.000
_cell.length_c   1.000
_cell.angle_alpha   90.00
_cell.angle_beta   90.00
_cell.angle_gamma   90.00
#
_symmetry.space_group_name_H-M   'P 1'
#
loop_
_entity.id
_entity.type
_entity.pdbx_description
1 polymer ?
#
loop_
_entity_poly.entity_id
_entity_poly.type
_entity_poly.pdbx_seq_one_letter_code
_entity_poly.pdbx_strand_id
1 'polypeptide(L)'
;MKPSLKLLSLILVMFITQFVSIYDLKTAEAGAKKDKALEAALEQGLKLVDAAGDKLIGRAIDGIFGCDDARSTTIIINNHSSDTFYKVWDEFSSGGFSNDGIENKIEPYSQHTLKVVSHGVLTGVEGKILFDISPGRRKANVLDIRINNPYAGDNTGRALINAPWKVDYTLGTGNCNRFTVDVWCKRKDEKCS
;
A
#
# COMPACT_ATOMS: atom_id res chain seq x y z
N MET A 1 1.20 -36.91 3.88
CA MET A 1 0.95 -36.69 2.44
C MET A 1 0.38 -35.28 2.27
N LYS A 2 1.04 -34.41 1.51
CA LYS A 2 0.53 -33.05 1.22
C LYS A 2 -0.45 -33.13 0.04
N PRO A 3 -1.70 -32.64 0.15
CA PRO A 3 -2.60 -32.60 -0.99
C PRO A 3 -2.01 -31.68 -2.07
N SER A 4 -2.09 -32.11 -3.33
CA SER A 4 -1.56 -31.34 -4.45
C SER A 4 -2.38 -30.06 -4.64
N LEU A 5 -1.72 -28.98 -5.07
CA LEU A 5 -2.34 -27.66 -5.29
C LEU A 5 -3.58 -27.72 -6.21
N LYS A 6 -3.62 -28.71 -7.12
CA LYS A 6 -4.74 -28.97 -8.02
C LYS A 6 -6.00 -29.47 -7.30
N LEU A 7 -5.84 -30.22 -6.21
CA LEU A 7 -6.97 -30.73 -5.42
C LEU A 7 -7.64 -29.59 -4.62
N LEU A 8 -6.85 -28.66 -4.09
CA LEU A 8 -7.35 -27.46 -3.40
C LEU A 8 -8.10 -26.52 -4.35
N SER A 9 -7.60 -26.32 -5.58
CA SER A 9 -8.28 -25.55 -6.62
C SER A 9 -9.63 -26.16 -7.01
N LEU A 10 -9.70 -27.49 -7.16
CA LEU A 10 -10.93 -28.18 -7.54
C LEU A 10 -12.01 -28.10 -6.45
N ILE A 11 -11.61 -28.25 -5.19
CA ILE A 11 -12.52 -28.11 -4.04
C ILE A 11 -13.08 -26.68 -3.96
N LEU A 12 -12.25 -25.67 -4.19
CA LEU A 12 -12.69 -24.27 -4.18
C LEU A 12 -13.71 -23.98 -5.30
N VAL A 13 -13.47 -24.48 -6.52
CA VAL A 13 -14.38 -24.30 -7.67
C VAL A 13 -15.71 -25.05 -7.46
N MET A 14 -15.69 -26.23 -6.86
CA MET A 14 -16.90 -26.99 -6.53
C MET A 14 -17.73 -26.32 -5.43
N PHE A 15 -17.09 -25.72 -4.42
CA PHE A 15 -17.80 -24.95 -3.39
C PHE A 15 -18.46 -23.71 -3.97
N ILE A 16 -17.79 -22.99 -4.89
CA ILE A 16 -18.35 -21.80 -5.55
C ILE A 16 -19.54 -22.18 -6.43
N THR A 17 -19.46 -23.26 -7.20
CA THR A 17 -20.54 -23.67 -8.12
C THR A 17 -21.78 -24.22 -7.42
N GLN A 18 -21.63 -24.96 -6.31
CA GLN A 18 -22.78 -25.42 -5.53
C GLN A 18 -23.48 -24.28 -4.78
N PHE A 19 -22.74 -23.24 -4.37
CA PHE A 19 -23.34 -22.03 -3.81
C PHE A 19 -24.18 -21.26 -4.83
N VAL A 20 -23.80 -21.26 -6.11
CA VAL A 20 -24.54 -20.56 -7.17
C VAL A 20 -25.85 -21.28 -7.53
N SER A 21 -25.90 -22.62 -7.50
CA SER A 21 -27.07 -23.37 -7.96
C SER A 21 -28.28 -23.37 -6.99
N ILE A 22 -28.06 -23.19 -5.69
CA ILE A 22 -29.15 -23.18 -4.68
C ILE A 22 -29.93 -21.86 -4.68
N TYR A 23 -29.42 -20.81 -5.32
CA TYR A 23 -30.03 -19.48 -5.29
C TYR A 23 -31.16 -19.25 -6.31
N ASP A 24 -31.39 -20.16 -7.25
CA ASP A 24 -32.02 -19.76 -8.52
C ASP A 24 -33.53 -19.96 -8.67
N LEU A 25 -34.28 -20.48 -7.69
CA LEU A 25 -35.68 -20.91 -7.97
C LEU A 25 -36.78 -20.49 -6.98
N LYS A 26 -36.54 -19.62 -5.98
CA LYS A 26 -37.61 -19.21 -5.05
C LYS A 26 -37.72 -17.73 -4.66
N THR A 27 -36.94 -16.81 -5.23
CA THR A 27 -36.90 -15.42 -4.71
C THR A 27 -36.94 -14.34 -5.79
N ALA A 28 -38.01 -14.29 -6.59
CA ALA A 28 -38.22 -13.17 -7.51
C ALA A 28 -38.75 -11.90 -6.80
N GLU A 29 -39.46 -12.01 -5.68
CA GLU A 29 -39.95 -10.83 -4.92
C GLU A 29 -39.20 -10.57 -3.60
N ALA A 30 -38.45 -11.57 -3.10
CA ALA A 30 -37.44 -11.36 -2.05
C ALA A 30 -36.06 -10.94 -2.63
N GLY A 31 -35.91 -10.91 -3.96
CA GLY A 31 -34.66 -10.64 -4.68
C GLY A 31 -34.08 -9.25 -4.39
N ALA A 32 -34.88 -8.19 -4.51
CA ALA A 32 -34.37 -6.82 -4.34
C ALA A 32 -33.79 -6.50 -2.94
N LYS A 33 -34.26 -7.17 -1.87
CA LYS A 33 -33.68 -7.06 -0.52
C LYS A 33 -32.44 -7.96 -0.34
N LYS A 34 -32.42 -9.10 -1.02
CA LYS A 34 -31.30 -10.06 -1.01
C LYS A 34 -30.10 -9.53 -1.80
N ASP A 35 -30.35 -8.82 -2.90
CA ASP A 35 -29.30 -8.26 -3.76
C ASP A 35 -28.51 -7.17 -3.03
N LYS A 36 -29.20 -6.26 -2.31
CA LYS A 36 -28.53 -5.28 -1.45
C LYS A 36 -27.74 -5.90 -0.30
N ALA A 37 -28.26 -6.96 0.31
CA ALA A 37 -27.57 -7.66 1.39
C ALA A 37 -26.34 -8.43 0.86
N LEU A 38 -26.43 -8.98 -0.34
CA LEU A 38 -25.33 -9.67 -1.02
C LEU A 38 -24.25 -8.69 -1.45
N GLU A 39 -24.60 -7.53 -2.03
CA GLU A 39 -23.65 -6.46 -2.35
C GLU A 39 -22.91 -5.97 -1.10
N ALA A 40 -23.63 -5.71 0.00
CA ALA A 40 -23.00 -5.29 1.25
C ALA A 40 -22.09 -6.37 1.85
N ALA A 41 -22.47 -7.66 1.74
CA ALA A 41 -21.64 -8.78 2.19
C ALA A 41 -20.39 -8.95 1.31
N LEU A 42 -20.50 -8.74 0.00
CA LEU A 42 -19.37 -8.79 -0.93
C LEU A 42 -18.38 -7.64 -0.64
N GLU A 43 -18.89 -6.43 -0.38
CA GLU A 43 -18.07 -5.27 -0.02
C GLU A 43 -17.37 -5.47 1.33
N GLN A 44 -18.05 -6.05 2.33
CA GLN A 44 -17.43 -6.42 3.60
C GLN A 44 -16.39 -7.53 3.44
N GLY A 45 -16.67 -8.54 2.60
CA GLY A 45 -15.74 -9.62 2.29
C GLY A 45 -14.46 -9.10 1.62
N LEU A 46 -14.60 -8.19 0.65
CA LEU A 46 -13.46 -7.56 -0.01
C LEU A 46 -12.61 -6.76 0.98
N LYS A 47 -13.24 -5.93 1.83
CA LYS A 47 -12.56 -5.19 2.90
C LYS A 47 -11.79 -6.10 3.87
N LEU A 48 -12.33 -7.28 4.19
CA LEU A 48 -11.65 -8.26 5.05
C LEU A 48 -10.46 -8.91 4.36
N VAL A 49 -10.57 -9.21 3.06
CA VAL A 49 -9.47 -9.75 2.26
C VAL A 49 -8.34 -8.72 2.14
N ASP A 50 -8.68 -7.45 1.87
CA ASP A 50 -7.70 -6.36 1.80
C ASP A 50 -6.99 -6.19 3.16
N ALA A 51 -7.75 -6.10 4.25
CA ALA A 51 -7.19 -5.98 5.60
C ALA A 51 -6.32 -7.18 6.02
N ALA A 52 -6.69 -8.40 5.58
CA ALA A 52 -5.91 -9.60 5.84
C ALA A 52 -4.62 -9.62 4.99
N GLY A 53 -4.70 -9.18 3.74
CA GLY A 53 -3.56 -8.97 2.84
C GLY A 53 -2.56 -8.00 3.45
N ASP A 54 -3.02 -6.81 3.85
CA ASP A 54 -2.18 -5.78 4.48
C ASP A 54 -1.48 -6.29 5.73
N LYS A 55 -2.17 -7.11 6.55
CA LYS A 55 -1.59 -7.67 7.77
C LYS A 55 -0.53 -8.74 7.48
N LEU A 56 -0.77 -9.59 6.49
CA LEU A 56 0.19 -10.61 6.07
C LEU A 56 1.43 -9.96 5.43
N ILE A 57 1.22 -8.98 4.56
CA ILE A 57 2.27 -8.20 3.93
C ILE A 57 3.07 -7.45 4.99
N GLY A 58 2.41 -6.79 5.95
CA GLY A 58 3.06 -6.10 7.05
C GLY A 58 3.97 -7.01 7.87
N ARG A 59 3.51 -8.23 8.21
CA ARG A 59 4.35 -9.21 8.93
C ARG A 59 5.53 -9.72 8.09
N ALA A 60 5.32 -9.92 6.79
CA ALA A 60 6.39 -10.32 5.89
C ALA A 60 7.46 -9.21 5.78
N ILE A 61 7.03 -7.95 5.67
CA ILE A 61 7.90 -6.77 5.67
C ILE A 61 8.70 -6.69 6.97
N ASP A 62 8.06 -6.82 8.13
CA ASP A 62 8.78 -6.79 9.42
C ASP A 62 9.81 -7.91 9.55
N GLY A 63 9.51 -9.09 8.99
CA GLY A 63 10.45 -10.22 8.94
C GLY A 63 11.61 -10.03 7.95
N ILE A 64 11.40 -9.33 6.84
CA ILE A 64 12.44 -9.04 5.83
C ILE A 64 13.34 -7.89 6.31
N PHE A 65 12.75 -6.86 6.92
CA PHE A 65 13.40 -5.60 7.21
C PHE A 65 13.75 -5.42 8.70
N GLY A 66 14.04 -6.51 9.41
CA GLY A 66 14.27 -6.59 10.86
C GLY A 66 14.89 -5.35 11.54
N CYS A 67 14.59 -5.18 12.83
CA CYS A 67 14.86 -3.97 13.60
C CYS A 67 16.25 -3.94 14.26
N ASP A 68 17.30 -4.32 13.53
CA ASP A 68 18.67 -4.32 14.07
C ASP A 68 19.39 -2.97 13.84
N ASP A 69 18.78 -2.06 13.08
CA ASP A 69 19.34 -0.74 12.79
C ASP A 69 19.15 0.26 13.94
N ALA A 70 20.09 1.20 14.09
CA ALA A 70 20.07 2.20 15.16
C ALA A 70 18.77 3.04 15.16
N ARG A 71 18.30 3.47 13.97
CA ARG A 71 17.00 4.10 13.69
C ARG A 71 16.62 3.76 12.24
N SER A 72 15.38 3.37 11.97
CA SER A 72 14.94 3.07 10.60
C SER A 72 13.48 3.39 10.35
N THR A 73 13.14 3.70 9.11
CA THR A 73 11.76 3.86 8.65
C THR A 73 11.53 3.02 7.41
N THR A 74 10.55 2.12 7.47
CA THR A 74 10.06 1.40 6.30
C THR A 74 8.91 2.19 5.70
N ILE A 75 9.12 2.72 4.49
CA ILE A 75 8.13 3.48 3.74
C ILE A 75 7.40 2.51 2.80
N ILE A 76 6.09 2.42 2.93
CA ILE A 76 5.24 1.62 2.05
C ILE A 76 4.40 2.58 1.22
N ILE A 77 4.50 2.51 -0.09
CA ILE A 77 3.75 3.34 -1.02
C ILE A 77 2.78 2.45 -1.77
N ASN A 78 1.49 2.63 -1.54
CA ASN A 78 0.42 1.94 -2.24
C ASN A 78 -0.11 2.83 -3.36
N ASN A 79 0.14 2.42 -4.60
CA ASN A 79 -0.38 3.08 -5.77
C ASN A 79 -1.72 2.46 -6.14
N HIS A 80 -2.83 3.05 -5.70
CA HIS A 80 -4.18 2.59 -6.04
C HIS A 80 -4.68 3.17 -7.37
N SER A 81 -3.76 3.65 -8.22
CA SER A 81 -4.09 4.33 -9.48
C SER A 81 -3.65 3.57 -10.71
N SER A 82 -4.12 4.04 -11.86
CA SER A 82 -3.71 3.53 -13.18
C SER A 82 -2.38 4.09 -13.67
N ASP A 83 -1.81 5.10 -13.01
CA ASP A 83 -0.61 5.79 -13.47
C ASP A 83 0.63 5.23 -12.76
N THR A 84 1.76 5.26 -13.46
CA THR A 84 3.05 4.84 -12.90
C THR A 84 3.72 6.02 -12.20
N PHE A 85 4.29 5.79 -11.02
CA PHE A 85 5.07 6.81 -10.32
C PHE A 85 6.56 6.59 -10.58
N TYR A 86 7.29 7.66 -10.90
CA TYR A 86 8.73 7.62 -11.14
C TYR A 86 9.46 8.43 -10.09
N LYS A 87 10.44 7.85 -9.41
CA LYS A 87 11.26 8.63 -8.47
C LYS A 87 12.06 9.65 -9.26
N VAL A 88 11.94 10.93 -8.88
CA VAL A 88 12.63 12.04 -9.57
C VAL A 88 13.68 12.71 -8.69
N TRP A 89 13.53 12.65 -7.38
CA TRP A 89 14.45 13.27 -6.44
C TRP A 89 14.37 12.62 -5.07
N ASP A 90 15.50 12.58 -4.37
CA ASP A 90 15.55 12.30 -2.95
C ASP A 90 16.68 13.09 -2.29
N GLU A 91 16.49 13.46 -1.03
CA GLU A 91 17.45 14.21 -0.24
C GLU A 91 17.29 13.82 1.24
N PHE A 92 18.42 13.53 1.90
CA PHE A 92 18.46 13.18 3.32
C PHE A 92 19.41 14.11 4.06
N SER A 93 18.90 14.79 5.07
CA SER A 93 19.73 15.55 6.02
C SER A 93 20.43 14.60 7.01
N SER A 94 19.82 13.45 7.29
CA SER A 94 20.42 12.37 8.07
C SER A 94 19.92 10.99 7.64
N GLY A 95 20.81 9.99 7.71
CA GLY A 95 20.53 8.64 7.22
C GLY A 95 20.53 8.55 5.69
N GLY A 96 19.90 7.50 5.18
CA GLY A 96 19.73 7.27 3.74
C GLY A 96 19.04 5.94 3.50
N PHE A 97 18.92 5.53 2.24
CA PHE A 97 18.36 4.23 1.91
C PHE A 97 19.28 3.10 2.36
N SER A 98 18.70 1.98 2.83
CA SER A 98 19.48 0.83 3.30
C SER A 98 20.21 0.08 2.19
N ASN A 99 19.79 0.26 0.92
CA ASN A 99 20.33 -0.41 -0.25
C ASN A 99 20.65 0.61 -1.36
N ASP A 100 21.69 0.33 -2.16
CA ASP A 100 22.19 1.19 -3.25
C ASP A 100 21.29 1.22 -4.50
N GLY A 101 20.18 0.47 -4.51
CA GLY A 101 19.30 0.33 -5.67
C GLY A 101 17.85 0.51 -5.28
N ILE A 102 17.34 1.73 -5.35
CA ILE A 102 15.90 1.96 -5.37
C ILE A 102 15.39 1.76 -6.79
N GLU A 103 14.36 0.94 -6.91
CA GLU A 103 13.53 0.97 -8.11
C GLU A 103 12.92 2.36 -8.25
N ASN A 104 13.28 3.03 -9.34
CA ASN A 104 12.80 4.38 -9.61
C ASN A 104 11.37 4.39 -10.18
N LYS A 105 10.60 3.30 -10.02
CA LYS A 105 9.28 3.12 -10.63
C LYS A 105 8.33 2.38 -9.67
N ILE A 106 7.10 2.86 -9.55
CA ILE A 106 6.00 2.20 -8.85
C ILE A 106 4.90 1.95 -9.87
N GLU A 107 4.62 0.68 -10.16
CA GLU A 107 3.63 0.28 -11.15
C GLU A 107 2.19 0.63 -10.69
N PRO A 108 1.25 0.76 -11.64
CA PRO A 108 -0.17 0.89 -11.32
C PRO A 108 -0.68 -0.25 -10.43
N TYR A 109 -1.60 0.06 -9.50
CA TYR A 109 -2.24 -0.92 -8.61
C TYR A 109 -1.25 -1.83 -7.86
N SER A 110 -0.09 -1.29 -7.48
CA SER A 110 0.98 -2.03 -6.83
C SER A 110 1.46 -1.36 -5.55
N GLN A 111 2.18 -2.13 -4.75
CA GLN A 111 2.84 -1.66 -3.54
C GLN A 111 4.34 -1.61 -3.76
N HIS A 112 4.97 -0.52 -3.33
CA HIS A 112 6.42 -0.39 -3.30
C HIS A 112 6.91 -0.17 -1.87
N THR A 113 8.03 -0.78 -1.50
CA THR A 113 8.58 -0.70 -0.13
C THR A 113 10.01 -0.21 -0.17
N LEU A 114 10.28 0.86 0.57
CA LEU A 114 11.60 1.44 0.75
C LEU A 114 12.00 1.33 2.21
N LYS A 115 13.28 1.10 2.49
CA LYS A 115 13.82 1.19 3.84
C LYS A 115 14.88 2.28 3.89
N VAL A 116 14.74 3.16 4.87
CA VAL A 116 15.74 4.18 5.19
C VAL A 116 16.28 3.95 6.59
N VAL A 117 17.57 4.12 6.77
CA VAL A 117 18.30 3.81 7.99
C VAL A 117 19.22 4.95 8.37
N SER A 118 19.46 5.12 9.66
CA SER A 118 20.45 6.05 10.19
C SER A 118 21.85 5.47 9.98
N HIS A 119 22.78 6.29 9.47
CA HIS A 119 24.18 5.88 9.22
C HIS A 119 25.16 6.38 10.28
N GLY A 120 24.69 7.13 11.28
CA GLY A 120 25.53 7.81 12.27
C GLY A 120 25.21 7.42 13.70
N VAL A 121 26.18 7.67 14.59
CA VAL A 121 26.01 7.49 16.03
C VAL A 121 25.22 8.68 16.57
N LEU A 122 24.17 8.41 17.35
CA LEU A 122 23.24 9.43 17.87
C LEU A 122 22.52 10.25 16.79
N THR A 123 22.38 9.72 15.56
CA THR A 123 21.60 10.35 14.49
C THR A 123 20.29 9.62 14.23
N GLY A 124 19.33 10.34 13.63
CA GLY A 124 18.07 9.77 13.15
C GLY A 124 18.08 9.53 11.64
N VAL A 125 16.88 9.40 11.11
CA VAL A 125 16.60 9.47 9.68
C VAL A 125 15.76 10.70 9.43
N GLU A 126 16.18 11.58 8.52
CA GLU A 126 15.36 12.70 8.07
C GLU A 126 15.60 12.90 6.58
N GLY A 127 14.50 12.96 5.83
CA GLY A 127 14.61 13.10 4.39
C GLY A 127 13.31 13.36 3.66
N LYS A 128 13.47 13.58 2.36
CA LYS A 128 12.44 13.91 1.39
C LYS A 128 12.61 13.04 0.16
N ILE A 129 11.50 12.52 -0.36
CA ILE A 129 11.45 11.72 -1.58
C ILE A 129 10.34 12.27 -2.48
N LEU A 130 10.65 12.46 -3.76
CA LEU A 130 9.71 12.97 -4.76
C LEU A 130 9.47 11.92 -5.84
N PHE A 131 8.21 11.67 -6.15
CA PHE A 131 7.80 10.86 -7.30
C PHE A 131 6.95 11.69 -8.27
N ASP A 132 7.28 11.65 -9.55
CA ASP A 132 6.43 12.16 -10.63
C ASP A 132 5.44 11.07 -11.06
N ILE A 133 4.16 11.41 -11.09
CA ILE A 133 3.05 10.49 -11.35
C ILE A 133 2.61 10.52 -12.81
N SER A 134 3.08 11.50 -13.59
CA SER A 134 2.70 11.63 -15.00
C SER A 134 3.85 12.23 -15.80
N PRO A 135 4.95 11.48 -15.98
CA PRO A 135 6.10 11.99 -16.72
C PRO A 135 5.69 12.41 -18.12
N GLY A 136 6.01 13.66 -18.47
CA GLY A 136 5.70 14.25 -19.78
C GLY A 136 4.50 15.20 -19.83
N ARG A 137 3.74 15.39 -18.74
CA ARG A 137 2.68 16.42 -18.67
C ARG A 137 3.23 17.74 -18.09
N ARG A 138 2.79 18.87 -18.66
CA ARG A 138 3.27 20.24 -18.34
C ARG A 138 3.07 20.70 -16.89
N LYS A 139 2.31 19.96 -16.07
CA LYS A 139 2.17 20.18 -14.63
C LYS A 139 2.68 18.93 -13.94
N ALA A 140 3.86 19.03 -13.31
CA ALA A 140 4.43 17.91 -12.56
C ALA A 140 3.50 17.59 -11.38
N ASN A 141 2.81 16.45 -11.46
CA ASN A 141 2.04 15.90 -10.36
C ASN A 141 3.03 15.13 -9.49
N VAL A 142 3.56 15.82 -8.47
CA VAL A 142 4.60 15.26 -7.62
C VAL A 142 4.00 14.79 -6.30
N LEU A 143 4.27 13.54 -5.95
CA LEU A 143 4.11 13.03 -4.58
C LEU A 143 5.35 13.43 -3.77
N ASP A 144 5.18 14.32 -2.80
CA ASP A 144 6.21 14.77 -1.85
C ASP A 144 6.05 14.00 -0.52
N ILE A 145 6.97 13.07 -0.26
CA ILE A 145 7.05 12.30 0.98
C ILE A 145 8.18 12.88 1.83
N ARG A 146 7.86 13.26 3.06
CA ARG A 146 8.83 13.70 4.08
C ARG A 146 8.72 12.84 5.31
N ILE A 147 9.87 12.50 5.88
CA ILE A 147 9.97 11.65 7.05
C ILE A 147 11.04 12.18 8.00
N ASN A 148 10.81 11.99 9.30
CA ASN A 148 11.79 12.22 10.34
C ASN A 148 11.57 11.20 11.46
N ASN A 149 12.56 10.36 11.72
CA ASN A 149 12.67 9.44 12.84
C ASN A 149 13.95 9.82 13.61
N PRO A 150 13.88 10.80 14.53
CA PRO A 150 15.04 11.35 15.18
C PRO A 150 15.67 10.33 16.14
N TYR A 151 16.94 10.53 16.50
CA TYR A 151 17.60 9.70 17.51
C TYR A 151 16.85 9.69 18.85
N ALA A 152 16.29 10.84 19.22
CA ALA A 152 15.42 11.01 20.37
C ALA A 152 14.28 12.00 20.03
N GLY A 153 13.07 11.71 20.52
CA GLY A 153 11.87 12.48 20.22
C GLY A 153 10.83 11.68 19.44
N ASP A 154 9.78 12.37 19.01
CA ASP A 154 8.67 11.76 18.27
C ASP A 154 8.95 11.73 16.77
N ASN A 155 8.46 10.68 16.13
CA ASN A 155 8.52 10.54 14.68
C ASN A 155 7.55 11.53 14.02
N THR A 156 7.97 12.15 12.93
CA THR A 156 7.08 12.96 12.08
C THR A 156 7.15 12.49 10.64
N GLY A 157 6.06 12.71 9.91
CA GLY A 157 5.91 12.22 8.55
C GLY A 157 4.77 12.95 7.85
N ARG A 158 4.94 13.22 6.57
CA ARG A 158 3.96 13.91 5.74
C ARG A 158 4.05 13.42 4.31
N ALA A 159 2.91 13.15 3.71
CA ALA A 159 2.80 12.93 2.27
C ALA A 159 1.85 13.98 1.67
N LEU A 160 2.25 14.60 0.56
CA LEU A 160 1.46 15.59 -0.17
C LEU A 160 1.43 15.26 -1.65
N ILE A 161 0.31 15.57 -2.27
CA ILE A 161 0.13 15.42 -3.70
C ILE A 161 -0.85 16.49 -4.19
N ASN A 162 -0.63 17.00 -5.40
CA ASN A 162 -1.54 17.98 -6.00
C ASN A 162 -2.76 17.28 -6.63
N ALA A 163 -3.87 18.02 -6.77
CA ALA A 163 -5.03 17.55 -7.52
C ALA A 163 -4.65 17.17 -8.97
N PRO A 164 -5.30 16.17 -9.59
CA PRO A 164 -6.54 15.48 -9.18
C PRO A 164 -6.35 14.33 -8.18
N TRP A 165 -5.17 14.18 -7.60
CA TRP A 165 -4.84 13.07 -6.70
C TRP A 165 -5.28 13.30 -5.26
N LYS A 166 -5.42 12.20 -4.52
CA LYS A 166 -5.59 12.14 -3.06
C LYS A 166 -4.45 11.31 -2.48
N VAL A 167 -3.93 11.75 -1.34
CA VAL A 167 -2.99 10.98 -0.53
C VAL A 167 -3.49 10.92 0.90
N ASP A 168 -3.45 9.73 1.48
CA ASP A 168 -3.60 9.50 2.92
C ASP A 168 -2.32 8.80 3.38
N TYR A 169 -1.95 9.00 4.64
CA TYR A 169 -0.76 8.36 5.19
C TYR A 169 -0.91 8.05 6.67
N THR A 170 -0.16 7.06 7.12
CA THR A 170 -0.05 6.69 8.54
C THR A 170 1.41 6.52 8.93
N LEU A 171 1.76 6.97 10.14
CA LEU A 171 3.12 6.90 10.66
C LEU A 171 3.12 6.12 11.96
N GLY A 172 3.98 5.11 12.03
CA GLY A 172 4.25 4.33 13.23
C GLY A 172 5.20 5.04 14.19
N THR A 173 5.12 4.62 15.45
CA THR A 173 6.01 5.06 16.54
C THR A 173 7.20 4.11 16.69
N GLY A 174 8.17 4.49 17.52
CA GLY A 174 9.29 3.64 17.90
C GLY A 174 10.50 3.74 16.98
N ASN A 175 11.49 2.87 17.25
CA ASN A 175 12.83 2.94 16.64
C ASN A 175 12.85 2.55 15.16
N CYS A 176 12.21 1.42 14.84
CA CYS A 176 12.03 0.93 13.48
C CYS A 176 10.55 1.11 13.15
N ASN A 177 10.21 2.27 12.62
CA ASN A 177 8.82 2.62 12.37
C ASN A 177 8.43 2.37 10.92
N ARG A 178 7.12 2.45 10.67
CA ARG A 178 6.54 2.30 9.34
C ARG A 178 5.86 3.59 8.91
N PHE A 179 6.05 4.00 7.67
CA PHE A 179 5.33 5.11 7.07
C PHE A 179 4.57 4.61 5.84
N THR A 180 3.26 4.41 5.97
CA THR A 180 2.41 3.95 4.87
C THR A 180 1.79 5.17 4.18
N VAL A 181 1.88 5.20 2.86
CA VAL A 181 1.35 6.26 1.99
C VAL A 181 0.46 5.62 0.95
N ASP A 182 -0.81 5.96 0.96
CA ASP A 182 -1.78 5.48 0.00
C ASP A 182 -2.16 6.61 -0.96
N VAL A 183 -2.08 6.34 -2.26
CA VAL A 183 -2.34 7.33 -3.31
C VAL A 183 -3.48 6.86 -4.19
N TRP A 184 -4.50 7.71 -4.36
CA TRP A 184 -5.68 7.44 -5.19
C TRP A 184 -5.95 8.57 -6.16
N CYS A 185 -6.71 8.24 -7.21
CA CYS A 185 -7.42 9.25 -7.98
C CYS A 185 -8.63 9.77 -7.20
N LYS A 186 -8.86 11.10 -7.15
CA LYS A 186 -10.04 11.65 -6.43
C LYS A 186 -11.38 11.20 -7.02
N ARG A 187 -11.42 10.86 -8.32
CA ARG A 187 -12.61 10.34 -9.00
C ARG A 187 -12.40 8.87 -9.33
N LYS A 188 -13.34 8.01 -8.94
CA LYS A 188 -13.28 6.54 -9.14
C LYS A 188 -13.49 6.15 -10.61
N ASP A 189 -14.09 7.04 -11.36
CA ASP A 189 -14.63 6.90 -12.70
C ASP A 189 -13.82 7.67 -13.76
N GLU A 190 -12.79 8.41 -13.34
CA GLU A 190 -11.95 9.18 -14.23
C GLU A 190 -10.52 8.65 -14.18
N LYS A 191 -9.91 8.45 -15.35
CA LYS A 191 -8.46 8.31 -15.42
C LYS A 191 -7.86 9.60 -14.89
N CYS A 192 -7.01 9.52 -13.87
CA CYS A 192 -6.29 10.68 -13.36
C CYS A 192 -5.26 11.24 -14.37
N SER A 193 -5.01 10.48 -15.45
CA SER A 193 -4.27 10.88 -16.65
C SER A 193 -5.11 11.75 -17.58
#